data_AF-A0AAJ6HYS4-F1
#
_entry.id   AF-A0AAJ6HYS4-F1
#
_cell.length_a   1.000
_cell.length_b   1.000
_cell.length_c   1.000
_cell.angle_alpha   90.00
_cell.angle_beta   90.00
_cell.angle_gamma   90.00
#
_symmetry.space_group_name_H-M   'P 1'
#
loop_
_entity.id
_entity.type
_entity.pdbx_description
1 polymer ?
#
loop_
_entity_poly.entity_id
_entity_poly.type
_entity_poly.pdbx_seq_one_letter_code
_entity_poly.pdbx_strand_id
1 'polypeptide(L)'
;MVEMDSGLDTRRIVHPTERIVTGRLVRLLEGYTREVRIGQPVLVAVLTAAAFARLPALLLRALFSFGGGGTRRRWKELKKGPEYLVTPVRLRNTAGQLCEVELHGHLPQSALHPADHVQLTLRPQRDPDLPPRIERIVNLTTGQLLTPRTATLWSHLGPPLLLQALVGVLLLAGVTACSALT
;
A
#
# COMPACT_ATOMS: atom_id res chain seq x y z
N MET A 1 -28.55 30.98 35.54
CA MET A 1 -27.89 29.66 35.54
C MET A 1 -27.58 29.37 34.09
N VAL A 2 -26.33 29.60 33.68
CA VAL A 2 -25.89 29.52 32.28
C VAL A 2 -25.86 28.04 31.91
N GLU A 3 -26.74 27.66 30.98
CA GLU A 3 -26.78 26.33 30.40
C GLU A 3 -25.51 26.17 29.56
N MET A 4 -24.54 25.46 30.13
CA MET A 4 -23.29 25.14 29.46
C MET A 4 -23.61 24.05 28.44
N ASP A 5 -23.91 24.47 27.21
CA ASP A 5 -23.96 23.65 26.00
C ASP A 5 -22.55 23.11 25.72
N SER A 6 -22.15 22.13 26.52
CA SER A 6 -21.04 21.25 26.24
C SER A 6 -21.37 20.53 24.95
N GLY A 7 -20.87 21.07 23.82
CA GLY A 7 -20.87 20.53 22.46
C GLY A 7 -20.14 19.19 22.30
N LEU A 8 -20.32 18.30 23.27
CA LEU A 8 -20.06 16.86 23.29
C LEU A 8 -21.12 16.11 22.48
N ASP A 9 -21.66 16.75 21.45
CA ASP A 9 -22.40 16.08 20.40
C ASP A 9 -21.39 15.21 19.67
N THR A 10 -21.21 14.01 20.22
CA THR A 10 -20.36 12.94 19.72
C THR A 10 -21.05 12.45 18.45
N ARG A 11 -21.04 13.31 17.44
CA ARG A 11 -21.70 13.13 16.16
C ARG A 11 -21.19 11.84 15.58
N ARG A 12 -22.10 10.89 15.49
CA ARG A 12 -21.93 9.58 14.88
C ARG A 12 -21.06 9.74 13.64
N ILE A 13 -19.82 9.26 13.72
CA ILE A 13 -18.90 9.32 12.59
C ILE A 13 -19.47 8.39 11.53
N VAL A 14 -19.74 8.95 10.34
CA VAL A 14 -20.35 8.21 9.25
C VAL A 14 -19.26 7.75 8.28
N HIS A 15 -19.33 6.50 7.85
CA HIS A 15 -18.55 6.02 6.72
C HIS A 15 -19.34 6.31 5.43
N PRO A 16 -18.87 7.24 4.58
CA PRO A 16 -19.59 7.55 3.37
C PRO A 16 -19.55 6.35 2.41
N THR A 17 -20.70 5.97 1.87
CA THR A 17 -20.81 4.93 0.83
C THR A 17 -20.68 5.50 -0.58
N GLU A 18 -20.74 6.82 -0.70
CA GLU A 18 -20.64 7.54 -1.98
C GLU A 18 -19.22 7.50 -2.54
N ARG A 19 -19.13 7.43 -3.88
CA ARG A 19 -17.85 7.42 -4.59
C ARG A 19 -17.17 8.80 -4.59
N ILE A 20 -17.94 9.88 -4.56
CA ILE A 20 -17.41 11.24 -4.57
C ILE A 20 -18.00 11.95 -3.39
N VAL A 21 -17.16 12.47 -2.50
CA VAL A 21 -17.58 13.21 -1.32
C VAL A 21 -16.90 14.57 -1.34
N THR A 22 -17.71 15.62 -1.28
CA THR A 22 -17.23 16.99 -1.16
C THR A 22 -17.48 17.49 0.26
N GLY A 23 -16.49 18.15 0.84
CA GLY A 23 -16.60 18.64 2.20
C GLY A 23 -15.44 19.50 2.64
N ARG A 24 -15.50 19.92 3.89
CA ARG A 24 -14.45 20.69 4.54
C ARG A 24 -13.59 19.78 5.40
N LEU A 25 -12.27 19.85 5.22
CA LEU A 25 -11.33 19.10 6.04
C LEU A 25 -11.43 19.56 7.49
N VAL A 26 -11.65 18.64 8.42
CA VAL A 26 -11.68 18.98 9.86
C VAL A 26 -10.29 18.78 10.44
N ARG A 27 -9.73 17.57 10.27
CA ARG A 27 -8.39 17.23 10.74
C ARG A 27 -7.87 15.97 10.06
N LEU A 28 -6.54 15.88 9.99
CA LEU A 28 -5.84 14.61 9.77
C LEU A 28 -5.48 14.05 11.16
N LEU A 29 -5.76 12.77 11.38
CA LEU A 29 -5.39 12.05 12.59
C LEU A 29 -3.98 11.48 12.46
N GLU A 30 -3.44 10.99 13.58
CA GLU A 30 -2.14 10.31 13.57
C GLU A 30 -2.22 9.05 12.69
N GLY A 31 -1.25 8.93 11.78
CA GLY A 31 -1.19 7.79 10.87
C GLY A 31 -0.65 6.56 11.57
N TYR A 32 -1.24 5.40 11.29
CA TYR A 32 -0.73 4.11 11.75
C TYR A 32 -0.25 3.27 10.57
N THR A 33 0.62 2.29 10.83
CA THR A 33 1.08 1.36 9.80
C THR A 33 0.11 0.19 9.68
N ARG A 34 -0.27 -0.16 8.46
CA ARG A 34 -1.04 -1.38 8.16
C ARG A 34 -0.22 -2.26 7.21
N GLU A 35 -0.16 -3.55 7.51
CA GLU A 35 0.52 -4.53 6.67
C GLU A 35 -0.36 -4.93 5.47
N VAL A 36 0.18 -4.88 4.25
CA VAL A 36 -0.44 -5.55 3.12
C VAL A 36 -0.23 -7.05 3.30
N ARG A 37 -1.32 -7.81 3.46
CA ARG A 37 -1.26 -9.28 3.43
C ARG A 37 -0.81 -9.73 2.05
N ILE A 38 0.45 -10.14 1.92
CA ILE A 38 0.92 -10.87 0.73
C ILE A 38 0.31 -12.26 0.80
N GLY A 39 -0.43 -12.66 -0.24
CA GLY A 39 -0.89 -14.03 -0.36
C GLY A 39 0.31 -14.97 -0.33
N GLN A 40 0.36 -15.87 0.66
CA GLN A 40 1.38 -16.90 0.79
C GLN A 40 1.72 -17.64 -0.53
N PRO A 41 0.77 -17.97 -1.43
CA PRO A 41 1.11 -18.60 -2.72
C PRO A 41 1.97 -17.72 -3.63
N VAL A 42 1.74 -16.39 -3.65
CA VAL A 42 2.52 -15.46 -4.48
C VAL A 42 3.96 -15.37 -3.96
N LEU A 43 4.11 -15.29 -2.63
CA LEU A 43 5.42 -15.26 -2.00
C LEU A 43 6.21 -16.55 -2.28
N VAL A 44 5.54 -17.71 -2.16
CA VAL A 44 6.15 -19.02 -2.48
C VAL A 44 6.57 -19.05 -3.94
N ALA A 45 5.71 -18.69 -4.88
CA ALA A 45 6.04 -18.71 -6.31
C ALA A 45 7.28 -17.85 -6.65
N VAL A 46 7.32 -16.61 -6.14
CA VAL A 46 8.45 -15.68 -6.38
C VAL A 46 9.74 -16.19 -5.76
N LEU A 47 9.69 -16.72 -4.53
CA LEU A 47 10.87 -17.26 -3.85
C LEU A 47 11.39 -18.52 -4.53
N THR A 48 10.49 -19.41 -4.95
CA THR A 48 10.86 -20.64 -5.66
C THR A 48 11.53 -20.29 -6.99
N ALA A 49 10.92 -19.40 -7.80
CA ALA A 49 11.53 -18.92 -9.04
C ALA A 49 12.90 -18.27 -8.81
N ALA A 50 13.02 -17.38 -7.82
CA ALA A 50 14.29 -16.73 -7.49
C ALA A 50 15.35 -17.72 -6.97
N ALA A 51 14.96 -18.84 -6.36
CA ALA A 51 15.89 -19.90 -5.95
C ALA A 51 16.47 -20.64 -7.17
N PHE A 52 15.64 -20.95 -8.19
CA PHE A 52 16.11 -21.57 -9.44
C PHE A 52 17.11 -20.70 -10.18
N ALA A 53 16.96 -19.36 -10.16
CA ALA A 53 17.92 -18.44 -10.75
C ALA A 53 19.32 -18.47 -10.10
N ARG A 54 19.45 -19.02 -8.88
CA ARG A 54 20.73 -19.13 -8.17
C ARG A 54 21.46 -20.44 -8.44
N LEU A 55 20.78 -21.45 -8.99
CA LEU A 55 21.39 -22.75 -9.30
C LEU A 55 22.57 -22.64 -10.28
N PRO A 56 22.51 -21.85 -11.36
CA PRO A 56 23.65 -21.69 -12.27
C PRO A 56 24.85 -21.04 -11.56
N ALA A 57 24.60 -20.02 -10.72
CA ALA A 57 25.66 -19.35 -9.97
C ALA A 57 26.28 -20.27 -8.90
N LEU A 58 25.50 -21.15 -8.28
CA LEU A 58 26.00 -22.16 -7.33
C LEU A 58 26.81 -23.23 -8.06
N LEU A 59 26.36 -23.69 -9.23
CA LEU A 59 27.08 -24.64 -10.07
C LEU A 59 28.42 -24.05 -10.54
N LEU A 60 28.41 -22.81 -11.02
CA LEU A 60 29.62 -22.09 -11.42
C LEU A 60 30.56 -21.87 -10.24
N ARG A 61 30.07 -21.59 -9.03
CA ARG A 61 30.92 -21.49 -7.82
C ARG A 61 31.48 -22.83 -7.36
N ALA A 62 30.74 -23.91 -7.56
CA ALA A 62 31.22 -25.26 -7.27
C ALA A 62 32.30 -25.70 -8.28
N LEU A 63 32.20 -25.24 -9.54
CA LEU A 63 33.17 -25.51 -10.61
C LEU A 63 34.38 -24.56 -10.58
N PHE A 64 34.18 -23.32 -10.18
CA PHE A 64 35.20 -22.28 -10.13
C PHE A 64 35.18 -21.66 -8.72
N SER A 65 36.20 -21.92 -7.91
CA SER A 65 36.34 -21.48 -6.52
C SER A 65 36.35 -19.94 -6.37
N PHE A 66 35.18 -19.31 -6.52
CA PHE A 66 34.99 -17.87 -6.41
C PHE A 66 34.29 -17.52 -5.10
N GLY A 67 35.01 -16.83 -4.22
CA GLY A 67 34.47 -16.24 -3.00
C GLY A 67 33.58 -15.03 -3.32
N GLY A 68 32.30 -15.10 -2.95
CA GLY A 68 31.36 -13.99 -3.15
C GLY A 68 30.27 -13.98 -2.09
N GLY A 69 30.49 -13.19 -1.04
CA GLY A 69 29.54 -12.92 0.03
C GLY A 69 28.39 -12.04 -0.47
N GLY A 70 27.24 -12.65 -0.69
CA GLY A 70 25.98 -11.93 -0.89
C GLY A 70 25.19 -11.91 0.40
N THR A 71 24.86 -10.73 0.92
CA THR A 71 23.99 -10.54 2.09
C THR A 71 22.63 -11.16 1.81
N ARG A 72 22.38 -12.35 2.37
CA ARG A 72 21.08 -13.03 2.31
C ARG A 72 20.08 -12.25 3.18
N ARG A 73 19.12 -11.55 2.57
CA ARG A 73 17.92 -11.08 3.31
C ARG A 73 17.23 -12.30 3.93
N ARG A 74 16.94 -12.25 5.23
CA ARG A 74 16.41 -13.40 5.97
C ARG A 74 14.96 -13.63 5.60
N TRP A 75 14.54 -14.89 5.52
CA TRP A 75 13.16 -15.31 5.21
C TRP A 75 12.10 -14.62 6.10
N LYS A 76 12.47 -14.28 7.33
CA LYS A 76 11.63 -13.54 8.29
C LYS A 76 11.34 -12.09 7.85
N GLU A 77 12.27 -11.43 7.16
CA GLU A 77 12.11 -10.06 6.65
C GLU A 77 11.22 -10.03 5.39
N LEU A 78 11.27 -11.09 4.57
CA LEU A 78 10.45 -11.22 3.36
C LEU A 78 9.01 -11.65 3.64
N LYS A 79 8.75 -12.23 4.82
CA LYS A 79 7.41 -12.60 5.26
C LYS A 79 6.61 -11.41 5.80
N LYS A 80 7.28 -10.36 6.28
CA LYS A 80 6.64 -9.08 6.56
C LYS A 80 6.26 -8.44 5.23
N GLY A 81 4.95 -8.29 5.01
CA GLY A 81 4.45 -7.56 3.84
C GLY A 81 4.85 -6.09 3.90
N PRO A 82 4.72 -5.32 2.80
CA PRO A 82 4.93 -3.89 2.89
C PRO A 82 3.98 -3.30 3.91
N GLU A 83 4.56 -2.58 4.85
CA GLU A 83 3.82 -1.66 5.72
C GLU A 83 3.55 -0.40 4.90
N TYR A 84 2.29 0.02 4.88
CA TYR A 84 1.92 1.32 4.32
C TYR A 84 1.29 2.18 5.41
N LEU A 85 1.56 3.48 5.32
CA LEU A 85 0.97 4.47 6.21
C LEU A 85 -0.52 4.61 5.89
N VAL A 86 -1.36 4.51 6.91
CA VAL A 86 -2.78 4.82 6.84
C VAL A 86 -3.04 6.01 7.74
N THR A 87 -3.49 7.12 7.16
CA THR A 87 -3.82 8.34 7.90
C THR A 87 -5.32 8.52 7.87
N PRO A 88 -6.03 8.38 9.01
CA PRO A 88 -7.46 8.66 9.06
C PRO A 88 -7.70 10.17 8.87
N VAL A 89 -8.66 10.49 8.01
CA VAL A 89 -9.02 11.85 7.66
C VAL A 89 -10.48 12.08 8.03
N ARG A 90 -10.71 13.13 8.82
CA ARG A 90 -12.06 13.57 9.16
C ARG A 90 -12.43 14.78 8.34
N LEU A 91 -13.58 14.69 7.69
CA LEU A 91 -14.17 15.76 6.91
C LEU A 91 -15.61 16.00 7.33
N ARG A 92 -16.09 17.21 7.09
CA ARG A 92 -17.49 17.56 7.25
C ARG A 92 -18.10 17.68 5.87
N ASN A 93 -19.04 16.80 5.54
CA ASN A 93 -19.69 16.81 4.23
C ASN A 93 -20.61 18.04 4.09
N THR A 94 -21.15 18.25 2.88
CA THR A 94 -22.10 19.31 2.58
C THR A 94 -23.40 19.22 3.40
N ALA A 95 -23.80 18.01 3.82
CA ALA A 95 -24.92 17.78 4.74
C ALA A 95 -24.57 18.09 6.22
N GLY A 96 -23.36 18.56 6.50
CA GLY A 96 -22.89 18.92 7.84
C GLY A 96 -22.54 17.71 8.73
N GLN A 97 -22.56 16.49 8.21
CA GLN A 97 -22.18 15.26 8.92
C GLN A 97 -20.65 15.11 8.97
N LEU A 98 -20.16 14.52 10.06
CA LEU A 98 -18.75 14.20 10.22
C LEU A 98 -18.49 12.82 9.60
N CYS A 99 -17.70 12.80 8.53
CA CYS A 99 -17.32 11.59 7.83
C CYS A 99 -15.85 11.26 8.09
N GLU A 100 -15.56 9.96 8.21
CA GLU A 100 -14.20 9.45 8.32
C GLU A 100 -13.84 8.62 7.09
N VAL A 101 -12.64 8.85 6.57
CA VAL A 101 -12.08 8.19 5.40
C VAL A 101 -10.60 7.93 5.62
N GLU A 102 -10.03 6.91 4.98
CA GLU A 102 -8.62 6.56 5.14
C GLU A 102 -7.77 7.08 3.96
N LEU A 103 -6.75 7.88 4.24
CA LEU A 103 -5.69 8.19 3.29
C LEU A 103 -4.64 7.09 3.34
N HIS A 104 -4.42 6.41 2.21
CA HIS A 104 -3.41 5.34 2.12
C HIS A 104 -2.14 5.88 1.43
N GLY A 105 -0.99 5.70 2.08
CA GLY A 105 0.31 6.14 1.58
C GLY A 105 0.71 7.52 2.07
N HIS A 106 1.60 8.17 1.32
CA HIS A 106 2.14 9.48 1.68
C HIS A 106 1.51 10.60 0.86
N LEU A 107 1.28 11.72 1.54
CA LEU A 107 0.85 12.99 0.97
C LEU A 107 1.81 14.09 1.44
N PRO A 108 2.13 15.10 0.61
CA PRO A 108 2.91 16.23 1.10
C PRO A 108 2.18 16.94 2.25
N GLN A 109 2.89 17.24 3.33
CA GLN A 109 2.29 17.84 4.54
C GLN A 109 1.68 19.22 4.28
N SER A 110 2.17 19.94 3.26
CA SER A 110 1.65 21.25 2.84
C SER A 110 0.44 21.17 1.90
N ALA A 111 0.00 19.97 1.50
CA ALA A 111 -1.02 19.82 0.47
C ALA A 111 -2.47 19.86 1.02
N LEU A 112 -2.64 19.63 2.32
CA LEU A 112 -3.94 19.64 2.99
C LEU A 112 -3.85 20.34 4.34
N HIS A 113 -4.62 21.41 4.48
CA HIS A 113 -4.76 22.13 5.74
C HIS A 113 -6.16 21.95 6.34
N PRO A 114 -6.28 21.94 7.68
CA PRO A 114 -7.57 22.02 8.32
C PRO A 114 -8.37 23.20 7.76
N ALA A 115 -9.67 22.99 7.58
CA ALA A 115 -10.60 23.93 6.98
C ALA A 115 -10.55 24.10 5.44
N ASP A 116 -9.67 23.39 4.73
CA ASP A 116 -9.68 23.34 3.26
C ASP A 116 -10.96 22.71 2.72
N HIS A 117 -11.46 23.21 1.60
CA HIS A 117 -12.52 22.55 0.84
C HIS A 117 -11.90 21.53 -0.09
N VAL A 118 -12.36 20.28 0.02
CA VAL A 118 -11.84 19.16 -0.74
C VAL A 118 -12.97 18.37 -1.38
N GLN A 119 -12.70 17.87 -2.58
CA GLN A 119 -13.50 16.85 -3.24
C GLN A 119 -12.67 15.57 -3.27
N LEU A 120 -13.19 14.53 -2.64
CA LEU A 120 -12.54 13.24 -2.49
C LEU A 120 -13.21 12.24 -3.42
N THR A 121 -12.41 11.47 -4.16
CA THR A 121 -12.86 10.24 -4.80
C THR A 121 -12.51 9.08 -3.87
N LEU A 122 -13.52 8.33 -3.47
CA LEU A 122 -13.44 7.26 -2.51
C LEU A 122 -13.59 5.90 -3.21
N ARG A 123 -12.94 4.90 -2.61
CA ARG A 123 -13.05 3.50 -3.04
C ARG A 123 -13.36 2.63 -1.82
N PRO A 124 -14.37 1.75 -1.89
CA PRO A 124 -14.65 0.82 -0.80
C PRO A 124 -13.46 -0.12 -0.58
N GLN A 125 -13.26 -0.50 0.68
CA GLN A 125 -12.25 -1.50 1.05
C GLN A 125 -12.86 -2.91 1.01
N ARG A 126 -11.99 -3.93 1.07
CA ARG A 126 -12.43 -5.33 1.10
C ARG A 126 -13.20 -5.67 2.38
N ASP A 127 -12.84 -5.02 3.47
CA ASP A 127 -13.53 -5.10 4.75
C ASP A 127 -14.58 -3.97 4.80
N PRO A 128 -15.88 -4.30 4.92
CA PRO A 128 -16.96 -3.31 4.94
C PRO A 128 -17.03 -2.49 6.23
N ASP A 129 -16.42 -2.98 7.32
CA ASP A 129 -16.40 -2.27 8.61
C ASP A 129 -15.36 -1.15 8.63
N LEU A 130 -14.44 -1.12 7.65
CA LEU A 130 -13.42 -0.10 7.53
C LEU A 130 -13.92 1.13 6.76
N PRO A 131 -13.46 2.35 7.13
CA PRO A 131 -13.74 3.56 6.37
C PRO A 131 -13.27 3.41 4.92
N PRO A 132 -13.95 4.00 3.93
CA PRO A 132 -13.50 3.92 2.55
C PRO A 132 -12.14 4.61 2.37
N ARG A 133 -11.34 4.11 1.41
CA ARG A 133 -10.02 4.68 1.12
C ARG A 133 -10.12 5.81 0.11
N ILE A 134 -9.26 6.82 0.25
CA ILE A 134 -9.15 7.93 -0.69
C ILE A 134 -8.31 7.49 -1.89
N GLU A 135 -8.86 7.63 -3.09
CA GLU A 135 -8.17 7.38 -4.36
C GLU A 135 -7.61 8.66 -4.98
N ARG A 136 -8.36 9.77 -4.86
CA ARG A 136 -8.00 11.06 -5.44
C ARG A 136 -8.54 12.19 -4.59
N ILE A 137 -7.78 13.27 -4.47
CA ILE A 137 -8.13 14.46 -3.72
C ILE A 137 -8.01 15.66 -4.65
N VAL A 138 -9.08 16.43 -4.77
CA VAL A 138 -9.04 17.75 -5.38
C VAL A 138 -9.19 18.75 -4.25
N ASN A 139 -8.14 19.51 -3.96
CA ASN A 139 -8.24 20.62 -3.03
C ASN A 139 -8.86 21.79 -3.79
N LEU A 140 -10.14 22.07 -3.52
CA LEU A 140 -10.90 23.15 -4.15
C LEU A 140 -10.45 24.53 -3.65
N THR A 141 -9.82 24.61 -2.47
CA THR A 141 -9.24 25.85 -1.93
C THR A 141 -7.97 26.24 -2.68
N THR A 142 -7.07 25.29 -2.94
CA THR A 142 -5.77 25.56 -3.59
C THR A 142 -5.76 25.25 -5.09
N GLY A 143 -6.83 24.64 -5.62
CA GLY A 143 -6.89 24.14 -7.00
C GLY A 143 -5.99 22.94 -7.28
N GLN A 144 -5.34 22.39 -6.25
CA GLN A 144 -4.37 21.31 -6.42
C GLN A 144 -5.04 19.95 -6.55
N LEU A 145 -4.49 19.15 -7.45
CA LEU A 145 -4.85 17.74 -7.57
C LEU A 145 -3.81 16.87 -6.88
N LEU A 146 -4.25 16.06 -5.93
CA LEU A 146 -3.40 15.16 -5.18
C LEU A 146 -3.85 13.72 -5.37
N THR A 147 -2.87 12.85 -5.62
CA THR A 147 -3.07 11.40 -5.74
C THR A 147 -2.22 10.71 -4.68
N PRO A 148 -2.85 10.16 -3.62
CA PRO A 148 -2.13 9.40 -2.62
C PRO A 148 -1.42 8.22 -3.29
N ARG A 149 -0.11 8.07 -3.07
CA ARG A 149 0.67 6.96 -3.61
C ARG A 149 0.93 5.93 -2.51
N THR A 150 0.39 4.73 -2.68
CA THR A 150 0.71 3.57 -1.84
C THR A 150 1.97 2.88 -2.35
N ALA A 151 2.84 2.43 -1.43
CA ALA A 151 3.93 1.53 -1.79
C ALA A 151 3.34 0.23 -2.35
N THR A 152 3.83 -0.20 -3.51
CA THR A 152 3.37 -1.44 -4.14
C THR A 152 4.21 -2.62 -3.66
N LEU A 153 3.67 -3.84 -3.79
CA LEU A 153 4.43 -5.08 -3.53
C LEU A 153 5.76 -5.14 -4.31
N TRP A 154 5.77 -4.55 -5.50
CA TRP A 154 6.95 -4.43 -6.36
C TRP A 154 8.04 -3.57 -5.73
N SER A 155 7.65 -2.42 -5.17
CA SER A 155 8.55 -1.54 -4.42
C SER A 155 9.13 -2.22 -3.18
N HIS A 156 8.38 -3.14 -2.56
CA HIS A 156 8.79 -3.89 -1.36
C HIS A 156 9.75 -5.03 -1.67
N LEU A 157 9.42 -5.87 -2.67
CA LEU A 157 10.25 -7.00 -3.09
C LEU A 157 11.60 -6.53 -3.65
N GLY A 158 11.61 -5.35 -4.26
CA GLY A 158 12.79 -4.70 -4.82
C GLY A 158 13.11 -5.20 -6.24
N PRO A 159 13.63 -4.33 -7.11
CA PRO A 159 14.03 -4.70 -8.48
C PRO A 159 14.93 -5.95 -8.59
N PRO A 160 15.91 -6.18 -7.68
CA PRO A 160 16.81 -7.33 -7.80
C PRO A 160 16.09 -8.68 -7.64
N LEU A 161 15.10 -8.76 -6.76
CA LEU A 161 14.40 -10.02 -6.45
C LEU A 161 13.44 -10.40 -7.58
N LEU A 162 12.81 -9.40 -8.19
CA LEU A 162 11.96 -9.58 -9.38
C LEU A 162 12.78 -10.04 -10.59
N LEU A 163 13.97 -9.47 -10.79
CA LEU A 163 14.87 -9.86 -11.87
C LEU A 163 15.37 -11.30 -11.67
N GLN A 164 15.71 -11.68 -10.43
CA GLN A 164 16.01 -13.07 -10.09
C GLN A 164 14.83 -14.01 -10.39
N ALA A 165 13.61 -13.65 -10.01
CA ALA A 165 12.44 -14.47 -10.29
C ALA A 165 12.20 -14.64 -11.81
N LEU A 166 12.34 -13.56 -12.60
CA LEU A 166 12.19 -13.60 -14.05
C LEU A 166 13.19 -14.56 -14.72
N VAL A 167 14.47 -14.47 -14.34
CA VAL A 167 15.52 -15.37 -14.85
C VAL A 167 15.20 -16.82 -14.47
N GLY A 168 14.74 -17.07 -13.25
CA GLY A 168 14.36 -18.40 -12.79
C GLY A 168 13.21 -19.01 -13.60
N VAL A 169 12.19 -18.21 -13.93
CA VAL A 169 11.07 -18.65 -14.79
C VAL A 169 11.55 -18.99 -16.19
N LEU A 170 12.42 -18.16 -16.79
CA LEU A 170 12.96 -18.43 -18.12
C LEU A 170 13.78 -19.72 -18.17
N LEU A 171 14.57 -20.00 -17.13
CA LEU A 171 15.32 -21.24 -17.02
C LEU A 171 14.40 -22.46 -16.90
N LEU A 172 13.37 -22.40 -16.06
CA LEU A 172 12.39 -23.48 -15.93
C LEU A 172 11.62 -23.73 -17.23
N ALA A 173 11.20 -22.67 -17.92
CA ALA A 173 10.55 -22.76 -19.22
C ALA A 173 11.49 -23.40 -20.28
N GLY A 174 12.76 -23.01 -20.30
CA GLY A 174 13.76 -23.61 -21.18
C GLY A 174 13.97 -25.11 -20.90
N VAL A 175 14.16 -25.49 -19.64
CA VAL A 175 14.34 -26.90 -19.25
C VAL A 175 13.11 -27.73 -19.59
N THR A 176 11.91 -27.27 -19.24
CA THR A 176 10.66 -27.99 -19.54
C THR A 176 10.42 -28.13 -21.04
N ALA A 177 10.70 -27.09 -21.83
CA ALA A 177 10.61 -27.18 -23.29
C ALA A 177 11.61 -28.19 -23.86
N CYS A 178 12.88 -28.16 -23.41
CA CYS A 178 13.89 -29.12 -23.84
C CYS A 178 13.51 -30.55 -23.45
N SER A 179 13.04 -30.78 -22.22
CA SER A 179 12.62 -32.10 -21.74
C SER A 179 11.35 -32.63 -22.41
N ALA A 180 10.48 -31.75 -22.93
CA ALA A 180 9.30 -32.15 -23.70
C ALA A 180 9.61 -32.47 -25.16
N LEU A 181 10.76 -32.01 -25.67
CA LEU A 181 11.22 -32.21 -27.05
C LEU A 181 12.18 -33.40 -27.19
N THR A 182 12.67 -33.95 -26.08
CA THR A 182 13.52 -35.15 -26.00
C THR A 182 12.70 -36.37 -25.59
#